data_AF-A0A3Q0JMK1-F1
#
_entry.id   AF-A0A3Q0JMK1-F1
#
_cell.length_a   1.000
_cell.length_b   1.000
_cell.length_c   1.000
_cell.angle_alpha   90.00
_cell.angle_beta   90.00
_cell.angle_gamma   90.00
#
_symmetry.space_group_name_H-M   'P 1'
#
loop_
_entity.id
_entity.type
_entity.pdbx_description
1 polymer ?
#
loop_
_entity_poly.entity_id
_entity_poly.type
_entity_poly.pdbx_seq_one_letter_code
_entity_poly.pdbx_strand_id
1 'polypeptide(L)'
;SQSPILLPSHDPQNIASTGNLRILDEITSVNKEADRLVREDKVDIVIALSHAGVDLDQTVAKASKHVSIVVGGHSHTFLYSGKPPCPHDKPKGPYPIVVTSSVDNRQVLVVQAAAYSRYLGLIHLQYNDKGNIVSWRGDPILLDKHIQEGNIVVLFAKRFR
;
A
#
# COMPACT_ATOMS: atom_id res chain seq x y z
N SER A 1 -25.96 20.11 27.77
CA SER A 1 -24.50 20.31 27.66
C SER A 1 -23.91 19.01 27.15
N GLN A 2 -23.76 18.87 25.83
CA GLN A 2 -23.16 17.68 25.21
C GLN A 2 -21.76 18.06 24.75
N SER A 3 -20.77 17.38 25.32
CA SER A 3 -19.36 17.48 24.97
C SER A 3 -19.15 17.04 23.51
N PRO A 4 -18.37 17.77 22.69
CA PRO A 4 -18.03 17.30 21.37
C PRO A 4 -16.99 16.17 21.45
N ILE A 5 -17.28 15.10 20.73
CA ILE A 5 -16.42 13.94 20.52
C ILE A 5 -15.21 14.41 19.70
N LEU A 6 -14.00 14.28 20.27
CA LEU A 6 -12.76 14.41 19.51
C LEU A 6 -12.66 13.23 18.53
N LEU A 7 -12.82 13.50 17.24
CA LEU A 7 -12.33 12.61 16.19
C LEU A 7 -10.81 12.85 16.04
N PRO A 8 -9.98 11.81 15.91
CA PRO A 8 -8.55 11.99 15.70
C PRO A 8 -8.32 12.71 14.35
N SER A 9 -7.49 13.73 14.41
CA SER A 9 -7.15 14.64 13.32
C SER A 9 -6.44 13.92 12.15
N HIS A 10 -7.21 13.55 11.13
CA HIS A 10 -6.70 13.31 9.78
C HIS A 10 -6.79 14.62 8.97
N ASP A 11 -5.95 15.60 9.33
CA ASP A 11 -5.71 16.76 8.46
C ASP A 11 -4.26 16.69 7.95
N PRO A 12 -4.03 16.30 6.68
CA PRO A 12 -2.70 16.29 6.06
C PRO A 12 -2.05 17.68 6.04
N GLN A 13 -2.80 18.75 6.28
CA GLN A 13 -2.27 20.13 6.27
C GLN A 13 -1.36 20.45 7.45
N ASN A 14 -1.27 19.58 8.47
CA ASN A 14 -0.60 19.93 9.73
C ASN A 14 0.73 19.20 10.00
N ILE A 15 1.31 18.52 9.01
CA ILE A 15 2.53 17.70 9.19
C ILE A 15 3.78 18.27 8.49
N ALA A 16 3.63 19.24 7.58
CA ALA A 16 4.75 19.85 6.86
C ALA A 16 4.44 21.31 6.48
N SER A 17 5.46 22.17 6.45
CA SER A 17 5.35 23.46 5.78
C SER A 17 5.35 23.22 4.27
N THR A 18 4.16 23.06 3.69
CA THR A 18 4.01 22.69 2.28
C THR A 18 4.24 23.89 1.34
N GLY A 19 4.37 25.12 1.86
CA GLY A 19 4.49 26.31 1.03
C GLY A 19 3.32 26.40 0.04
N ASN A 20 3.61 26.41 -1.26
CA ASN A 20 2.58 26.42 -2.32
C ASN A 20 2.02 25.03 -2.65
N LEU A 21 2.56 23.95 -2.07
CA LEU A 21 2.09 22.59 -2.31
C LEU A 21 0.76 22.37 -1.60
N ARG A 22 -0.23 21.90 -2.36
CA ARG A 22 -1.54 21.50 -1.87
C ARG A 22 -1.66 19.98 -1.89
N ILE A 23 -1.89 19.39 -0.73
CA ILE A 23 -2.26 17.98 -0.61
C ILE A 23 -3.77 17.91 -0.75
N LEU A 24 -4.23 17.19 -1.77
CA LEU A 24 -5.65 17.03 -2.08
C LEU A 24 -6.16 15.73 -1.44
N ASP A 25 -7.48 15.61 -1.31
CA ASP A 25 -8.14 14.38 -0.85
C ASP A 25 -7.75 13.18 -1.73
N GLU A 26 -7.27 12.12 -1.09
CA GLU A 26 -6.69 10.95 -1.73
C GLU A 26 -7.74 10.18 -2.51
N ILE A 27 -8.94 9.97 -1.94
CA ILE A 27 -10.00 9.19 -2.56
C ILE A 27 -10.43 9.85 -3.88
N THR A 28 -10.68 11.15 -3.84
CA THR A 28 -11.09 11.93 -5.00
C THR A 28 -9.98 11.97 -6.05
N SER A 29 -8.74 12.24 -5.63
CA SER A 29 -7.60 12.40 -6.54
C SER A 29 -7.23 11.07 -7.21
N VAL A 30 -7.16 9.98 -6.45
CA VAL A 30 -6.84 8.64 -6.97
C VAL A 30 -7.93 8.16 -7.92
N ASN A 31 -9.21 8.29 -7.56
CA ASN A 31 -10.29 7.86 -8.45
C ASN A 31 -10.35 8.69 -9.74
N LYS A 32 -10.11 10.00 -9.66
CA LYS A 32 -10.05 10.86 -10.85
C LYS A 32 -8.95 10.42 -11.81
N GLU A 33 -7.75 10.19 -11.29
CA GLU A 33 -6.62 9.77 -12.14
C GLU A 33 -6.81 8.34 -12.67
N ALA A 34 -7.32 7.42 -11.85
CA ALA A 34 -7.62 6.06 -12.29
C ALA A 34 -8.69 6.04 -13.39
N ASP A 35 -9.74 6.87 -13.27
CA ASP A 35 -10.73 7.09 -14.33
C ASP A 35 -10.09 7.60 -15.63
N ARG A 36 -9.16 8.56 -15.52
CA ARG A 36 -8.43 9.13 -16.67
C ARG A 36 -7.61 8.07 -17.38
N LEU A 37 -6.78 7.32 -16.64
CA LEU A 37 -5.93 6.25 -17.16
C LEU A 37 -6.75 5.20 -17.93
N VAL A 38 -7.89 4.76 -17.38
CA VAL A 38 -8.74 3.76 -18.04
C VAL A 38 -9.44 4.33 -19.29
N ARG A 39 -9.97 5.56 -19.22
CA ARG A 39 -10.76 6.12 -20.33
C ARG A 39 -9.89 6.64 -21.47
N GLU A 40 -8.80 7.30 -21.17
CA GLU A 40 -7.94 7.99 -22.14
C GLU A 40 -6.83 7.05 -22.60
N ASP A 41 -6.08 6.48 -21.65
CA ASP A 41 -4.88 5.69 -21.94
C ASP A 41 -5.18 4.20 -22.16
N LYS A 42 -6.44 3.79 -21.98
CA LYS A 42 -6.94 2.42 -22.19
C LYS A 42 -6.17 1.37 -21.39
N VAL A 43 -5.77 1.71 -20.17
CA VAL A 43 -5.09 0.75 -19.29
C VAL A 43 -6.10 -0.21 -18.66
N ASP A 44 -5.73 -1.49 -18.56
CA ASP A 44 -6.55 -2.52 -17.93
C ASP A 44 -6.26 -2.69 -16.44
N ILE A 45 -5.04 -2.32 -16.01
CA ILE A 45 -4.56 -2.54 -14.65
C ILE A 45 -4.11 -1.21 -14.06
N VAL A 46 -4.74 -0.83 -12.95
CA VAL A 46 -4.35 0.34 -12.16
C VAL A 46 -3.85 -0.11 -10.80
N ILE A 47 -2.64 0.36 -10.43
CA ILE A 47 -1.98 0.13 -9.15
C ILE A 47 -1.83 1.49 -8.46
N ALA A 48 -2.35 1.62 -7.25
CA ALA A 48 -2.13 2.81 -6.43
C ALA A 48 -0.90 2.59 -5.54
N LEU A 49 0.18 3.34 -5.79
CA LEU A 49 1.33 3.40 -4.89
C LEU A 49 1.11 4.55 -3.89
N SER A 50 1.06 4.23 -2.60
CA SER A 50 0.58 5.12 -1.55
C SER A 50 1.58 5.25 -0.40
N HIS A 51 1.53 6.39 0.27
CA HIS A 51 2.19 6.64 1.56
C HIS A 51 1.20 7.30 2.54
N ALA A 52 -0.06 6.86 2.53
CA ALA A 52 -1.14 7.43 3.32
C ALA A 52 -1.38 6.71 4.66
N GLY A 53 -0.87 5.50 4.80
CA GLY A 53 -1.12 4.63 5.96
C GLY A 53 -2.22 3.62 5.67
N VAL A 54 -2.12 2.44 6.28
CA VAL A 54 -2.94 1.26 5.93
C VAL A 54 -4.45 1.49 6.08
N ASP A 55 -4.88 2.35 7.00
CA ASP A 55 -6.30 2.64 7.22
C ASP A 55 -6.90 3.48 6.09
N LEU A 56 -6.15 4.51 5.64
CA LEU A 56 -6.55 5.31 4.49
C LEU A 56 -6.40 4.52 3.19
N ASP A 57 -5.38 3.66 3.08
CA ASP A 57 -5.21 2.73 1.95
C ASP A 57 -6.44 1.81 1.79
N GLN A 58 -6.95 1.25 2.90
CA GLN A 58 -8.18 0.46 2.89
C GLN A 58 -9.42 1.28 2.51
N THR A 59 -9.47 2.54 2.94
CA THR A 59 -10.58 3.46 2.59
C THR A 59 -10.57 3.79 1.10
N VAL A 60 -9.39 4.08 0.53
CA VAL A 60 -9.20 4.27 -0.92
C VAL A 60 -9.57 3.01 -1.68
N ALA A 61 -9.12 1.83 -1.23
CA ALA A 61 -9.47 0.55 -1.83
C ALA A 61 -10.99 0.32 -1.85
N LYS A 62 -11.67 0.60 -0.73
CA LYS A 62 -13.13 0.46 -0.59
C LYS A 62 -13.89 1.44 -1.51
N ALA A 63 -13.40 2.66 -1.66
CA ALA A 63 -14.03 3.68 -2.50
C ALA A 63 -13.56 3.63 -3.97
N SER A 64 -12.73 2.65 -4.35
CA SER A 64 -12.11 2.66 -5.67
C SER A 64 -12.98 2.04 -6.75
N LYS A 65 -13.06 2.73 -7.88
CA LYS A 65 -13.68 2.21 -9.11
C LYS A 65 -12.74 1.36 -9.98
N HIS A 66 -11.47 1.75 -10.10
CA HIS A 66 -10.55 1.14 -11.07
C HIS A 66 -9.24 0.57 -10.46
N VAL A 67 -8.89 0.92 -9.22
CA VAL A 67 -7.64 0.46 -8.59
C VAL A 67 -7.73 -1.00 -8.20
N SER A 68 -6.88 -1.86 -8.77
CA SER A 68 -6.83 -3.30 -8.49
C SER A 68 -6.11 -3.64 -7.18
N ILE A 69 -5.05 -2.89 -6.86
CA ILE A 69 -4.24 -3.06 -5.66
C ILE A 69 -3.68 -1.72 -5.20
N VAL A 70 -3.62 -1.55 -3.88
CA VAL A 70 -2.92 -0.45 -3.19
C VAL A 70 -1.64 -1.00 -2.56
N VAL A 71 -0.50 -0.43 -2.94
CA VAL A 71 0.81 -0.72 -2.35
C VAL A 71 1.15 0.45 -1.43
N GLY A 72 1.01 0.25 -0.12
CA GLY A 72 1.05 1.31 0.88
C GLY A 72 2.37 1.49 1.63
N GLY A 73 2.39 2.50 2.51
CA GLY A 73 3.48 2.82 3.43
C GLY A 73 3.02 3.66 4.63
N HIS A 74 3.89 4.50 5.17
CA HIS A 74 3.63 5.44 6.29
C HIS A 74 3.40 4.80 7.66
N SER A 75 2.42 3.92 7.80
CA SER A 75 2.03 3.32 9.09
C SER A 75 2.96 2.20 9.57
N HIS A 76 4.00 1.87 8.79
CA HIS A 76 4.95 0.78 9.05
C HIS A 76 4.25 -0.57 9.30
N THR A 77 3.11 -0.80 8.65
CA THR A 77 2.26 -1.95 8.96
C THR A 77 2.91 -3.23 8.44
N PHE A 78 3.17 -4.17 9.35
CA PHE A 78 3.60 -5.51 8.99
C PHE A 78 2.37 -6.38 8.74
N LEU A 79 2.21 -6.84 7.50
CA LEU A 79 1.17 -7.78 7.10
C LEU A 79 1.82 -9.11 6.75
N TYR A 80 1.25 -10.22 7.20
CA TYR A 80 1.79 -11.56 6.94
C TYR A 80 0.70 -12.61 7.10
N SER A 81 0.68 -13.60 6.20
CA SER A 81 -0.23 -14.74 6.30
C SER A 81 0.48 -15.94 6.94
N GLY A 82 -0.07 -16.48 8.02
CA GLY A 82 0.52 -17.62 8.73
C GLY A 82 1.58 -17.24 9.77
N LYS A 83 2.61 -18.06 9.94
CA LYS A 83 3.65 -17.85 10.96
C LYS A 83 4.75 -16.93 10.41
N PRO A 84 4.98 -15.74 11.01
CA PRO A 84 6.03 -14.83 10.56
C PRO A 84 7.42 -15.45 10.76
N PRO A 85 8.40 -15.09 9.91
CA PRO A 85 9.75 -15.67 9.96
C PRO A 85 10.52 -15.23 11.21
N CYS A 86 10.26 -14.03 11.72
CA CYS A 86 10.81 -13.57 13.00
C CYS A 86 9.76 -13.70 14.13
N PRO A 87 10.04 -14.44 15.22
CA PRO A 87 9.08 -14.65 16.32
C PRO A 87 8.60 -13.39 17.04
N HIS A 88 9.37 -12.30 16.96
CA HIS A 88 9.05 -11.04 17.63
C HIS A 88 8.23 -10.08 16.76
N ASP A 89 8.17 -10.32 15.44
CA ASP A 89 7.40 -9.50 14.53
C ASP A 89 5.93 -9.92 14.59
N LYS A 90 5.04 -8.96 14.87
CA LYS A 90 3.61 -9.20 15.08
C LYS A 90 2.80 -8.68 13.87
N PRO A 91 2.28 -9.57 13.00
CA PRO A 91 1.42 -9.16 11.90
C PRO A 91 0.20 -8.41 12.41
N LYS A 92 -0.17 -7.33 11.71
CA LYS A 92 -1.38 -6.54 11.97
C LYS A 92 -2.58 -7.01 11.16
N GLY A 93 -2.36 -7.93 10.22
CA GLY A 93 -3.37 -8.51 9.35
C GLY A 93 -2.73 -9.49 8.37
N PRO A 94 -3.56 -10.17 7.56
CA PRO A 94 -3.07 -11.03 6.49
C PRO A 94 -2.36 -10.21 5.42
N TYR A 95 -1.44 -10.84 4.69
CA TYR A 95 -0.89 -10.31 3.46
C TYR A 95 -1.49 -11.08 2.28
N PRO A 96 -2.18 -10.40 1.33
CA PRO A 96 -2.68 -9.03 1.40
C PRO A 96 -3.91 -8.89 2.33
N ILE A 97 -4.26 -7.65 2.69
CA ILE A 97 -5.61 -7.33 3.15
C ILE A 97 -6.52 -7.29 1.92
N VAL A 98 -7.68 -7.95 2.00
CA VAL A 98 -8.66 -7.98 0.92
C VAL A 98 -9.82 -7.05 1.28
N VAL A 99 -10.03 -6.02 0.48
CA VAL A 99 -11.10 -5.04 0.67
C VAL A 99 -12.13 -5.19 -0.45
N THR A 100 -13.40 -5.30 -0.10
CA THR A 100 -14.49 -5.25 -1.09
C THR A 100 -14.85 -3.80 -1.39
N SER A 101 -14.74 -3.39 -2.66
CA SER A 101 -15.15 -2.05 -3.10
C SER A 101 -16.66 -1.85 -2.92
N SER A 102 -17.07 -0.71 -2.35
CA SER A 102 -18.47 -0.32 -2.27
C SER A 102 -19.04 0.21 -3.59
N VAL A 103 -18.21 0.37 -4.62
CA VAL A 103 -18.61 0.90 -5.93
C VAL A 103 -19.19 -0.20 -6.82
N ASP A 104 -18.52 -1.35 -6.87
CA ASP A 104 -18.83 -2.45 -7.81
C ASP A 104 -18.65 -3.85 -7.20
N ASN A 105 -18.43 -3.95 -5.89
CA ASN A 105 -18.21 -5.20 -5.14
C ASN A 105 -16.98 -6.03 -5.57
N ARG A 106 -16.05 -5.47 -6.36
CA ARG A 106 -14.80 -6.17 -6.68
C ARG A 106 -13.85 -6.19 -5.48
N GLN A 107 -12.96 -7.17 -5.47
CA GLN A 107 -11.89 -7.26 -4.48
C GLN A 107 -10.72 -6.35 -4.88
N VAL A 108 -10.28 -5.52 -3.94
CA VAL A 108 -9.10 -4.65 -4.04
C VAL A 108 -8.12 -5.09 -2.97
N LEU A 109 -6.89 -5.36 -3.37
CA LEU A 109 -5.86 -5.81 -2.43
C LEU A 109 -5.14 -4.61 -1.82
N VAL A 110 -4.75 -4.70 -0.56
CA VAL A 110 -3.90 -3.72 0.12
C VAL A 110 -2.69 -4.44 0.70
N VAL A 111 -1.49 -3.96 0.38
CA VAL A 111 -0.23 -4.54 0.85
C VAL A 111 0.66 -3.49 1.49
N GLN A 112 1.38 -3.88 2.54
CA GLN A 112 2.49 -3.15 3.15
C GLN A 112 3.55 -4.15 3.62
N ALA A 113 4.80 -3.70 3.71
CA ALA A 113 5.95 -4.55 4.04
C ALA A 113 6.77 -3.99 5.23
N ALA A 114 6.08 -3.60 6.31
CA ALA A 114 6.70 -3.02 7.50
C ALA A 114 7.54 -1.76 7.18
N ALA A 115 8.77 -1.66 7.72
CA ALA A 115 9.64 -0.50 7.59
C ALA A 115 11.13 -0.89 7.61
N TYR A 116 11.98 0.12 7.37
CA TYR A 116 13.44 0.04 7.46
C TYR A 116 14.09 -1.00 6.55
N SER A 117 13.39 -1.36 5.46
CA SER A 117 13.83 -2.40 4.53
C SER A 117 14.13 -3.74 5.23
N ARG A 118 13.50 -4.01 6.38
CA ARG A 118 13.62 -5.30 7.08
C ARG A 118 12.95 -6.42 6.27
N TYR A 119 11.88 -6.07 5.56
CA TYR A 119 11.14 -6.97 4.69
C TYR A 119 11.04 -6.41 3.28
N LEU A 120 11.11 -7.28 2.28
CA LEU A 120 10.78 -7.00 0.89
C LEU A 120 9.38 -7.54 0.60
N GLY A 121 8.42 -6.66 0.29
CA GLY A 121 7.08 -7.09 -0.10
C GLY A 121 7.11 -7.89 -1.41
N LEU A 122 6.52 -9.10 -1.42
CA LEU A 122 6.37 -9.93 -2.60
C LEU A 122 4.91 -10.36 -2.76
N ILE A 123 4.29 -9.97 -3.86
CA ILE A 123 2.95 -10.43 -4.24
C ILE A 123 2.92 -10.82 -5.71
N HIS A 124 2.39 -12.01 -5.98
CA HIS A 124 2.11 -12.53 -7.31
C HIS A 124 0.62 -12.42 -7.56
N LEU A 125 0.23 -11.75 -8.64
CA LEU A 125 -1.16 -11.52 -9.01
C LEU A 125 -1.46 -12.20 -10.34
N GLN A 126 -2.63 -12.84 -10.44
CA GLN A 126 -3.18 -13.31 -11.70
C GLN A 126 -4.36 -12.43 -12.08
N TYR A 127 -4.31 -11.87 -13.28
CA TYR A 127 -5.36 -11.06 -13.86
C TYR A 127 -6.10 -11.86 -14.94
N ASN A 128 -7.39 -11.61 -15.10
CA ASN A 128 -8.14 -12.07 -16.27
C ASN A 128 -8.08 -11.02 -17.40
N ASP A 129 -8.63 -11.38 -18.57
CA ASP A 129 -8.66 -10.53 -19.78
C ASP A 129 -9.44 -9.21 -19.61
N LYS A 130 -10.12 -9.02 -18.47
CA LYS A 130 -10.85 -7.80 -18.11
C LYS A 130 -10.09 -6.95 -17.08
N GLY A 131 -8.82 -7.26 -16.81
CA GLY A 131 -8.00 -6.52 -15.84
C GLY A 131 -8.38 -6.77 -14.37
N ASN A 132 -9.18 -7.79 -14.07
CA ASN A 132 -9.56 -8.11 -12.69
C ASN A 132 -8.64 -9.19 -12.10
N ILE A 133 -8.26 -9.01 -10.82
CA ILE A 133 -7.49 -10.02 -10.08
C ILE A 133 -8.38 -11.23 -9.82
N VAL A 134 -7.93 -12.42 -10.20
CA VAL A 134 -8.62 -13.69 -9.98
C VAL A 134 -7.93 -14.59 -8.95
N SER A 135 -6.63 -14.39 -8.72
CA SER A 135 -5.90 -15.04 -7.63
C SER A 135 -4.66 -14.24 -7.23
N TRP A 136 -4.20 -14.46 -6.00
CA TRP A 136 -2.97 -13.87 -5.49
C TRP A 136 -2.25 -14.84 -4.56
N ARG A 137 -0.93 -14.69 -4.46
CA ARG A 137 -0.09 -15.38 -3.47
C ARG A 137 1.16 -14.58 -3.16
N GLY A 138 1.76 -14.81 -2.01
CA GLY A 138 3.01 -14.18 -1.60
C GLY A 138 2.93 -13.65 -0.19
N ASP A 139 4.09 -13.31 0.35
CA ASP A 139 4.28 -12.75 1.68
C ASP A 139 5.57 -11.90 1.67
N PRO A 140 5.74 -10.95 2.60
CA PRO A 140 7.00 -10.21 2.71
C PRO A 140 8.18 -11.14 3.01
N ILE A 141 9.27 -10.99 2.26
CA ILE A 141 10.52 -11.73 2.45
C ILE A 141 11.37 -11.01 3.50
N LEU A 142 11.75 -11.71 4.57
CA LEU A 142 12.69 -11.19 5.56
C LEU A 142 14.07 -11.02 4.92
N LEU A 143 14.60 -9.80 4.95
CA LEU A 143 15.97 -9.51 4.52
C LEU A 143 16.92 -9.71 5.70
N ASP A 144 17.40 -10.94 5.86
CA ASP A 144 18.38 -11.30 6.88
C ASP A 144 19.72 -11.75 6.27
N LYS A 145 20.63 -12.21 7.14
CA LYS A 145 21.97 -12.67 6.78
C LYS A 145 22.02 -13.84 5.80
N HIS A 146 20.89 -14.51 5.54
CA HIS A 146 20.81 -15.61 4.59
C HIS A 146 20.61 -15.12 3.14
N ILE A 147 20.31 -13.83 2.95
CA ILE A 147 20.28 -13.19 1.63
C ILE A 147 21.61 -12.49 1.39
N GLN A 148 22.31 -12.90 0.33
CA GLN A 148 23.60 -12.32 -0.02
C GLN A 148 23.46 -10.88 -0.51
N GLU A 149 24.24 -9.97 0.08
CA GLU A 149 24.33 -8.60 -0.39
C GLU A 149 25.00 -8.53 -1.78
N GLY A 150 24.47 -7.70 -2.68
CA GLY A 150 25.06 -7.51 -4.00
C GLY A 150 26.42 -6.81 -3.91
N ASN A 151 27.49 -7.45 -4.40
CA ASN A 151 28.87 -6.98 -4.28
C ASN A 151 29.08 -5.50 -4.64
N ILE A 152 28.42 -5.01 -5.71
CA ILE A 152 28.52 -3.61 -6.13
C ILE A 152 27.88 -2.64 -5.14
N VAL A 153 26.76 -3.04 -4.52
CA VAL A 153 26.07 -2.24 -3.50
C VAL A 153 26.91 -2.15 -2.23
N VAL A 154 27.55 -3.26 -1.84
CA VAL A 154 28.46 -3.30 -0.68
C VAL A 154 29.66 -2.38 -0.90
N LEU A 155 30.28 -2.45 -2.07
CA LEU A 155 31.42 -1.58 -2.42
C LEU A 155 31.02 -0.11 -2.39
N PHE A 156 29.85 0.23 -2.95
CA PHE A 156 29.33 1.60 -2.94
C PHE A 156 29.04 2.06 -1.50
N ALA A 157 28.34 1.27 -0.69
CA ALA A 157 28.05 1.62 0.70
C ALA A 157 29.32 1.85 1.53
N LYS A 158 30.38 1.05 1.32
CA LYS A 158 31.69 1.24 1.97
C LYS A 158 32.39 2.52 1.53
N ARG A 159 32.13 3.03 0.32
CA ARG A 159 32.77 4.25 -0.20
C ARG A 159 32.23 5.54 0.44
N PHE A 160 30.98 5.51 0.88
CA PHE A 160 30.24 6.66 1.44
C PHE A 160 29.93 6.53 2.93
N ARG A 161 30.49 5.51 3.59
CA ARG A 161 30.57 5.40 5.05
C ARG A 161 31.89 5.98 5.52
#